data_AF-A0A7V9RF15-F1
#
_entry.id   AF-A0A7V9RF15-F1
#
_cell.length_a   1.000
_cell.length_b   1.000
_cell.length_c   1.000
_cell.angle_alpha   90.00
_cell.angle_beta   90.00
_cell.angle_gamma   90.00
#
_symmetry.space_group_name_H-M   'P 1'
#
loop_
_entity.id
_entity.type
_entity.pdbx_description
1 polymer ?
#
loop_
_entity_poly.entity_id
_entity_poly.type
_entity_poly.pdbx_seq_one_letter_code
_entity_poly.pdbx_strand_id
1 'polypeptide(L)'
;MRFPCLLAVLLVACGSQPTPPRDPRLLSRDASSPQCAPADEAAAVRTIQDLYLAFASDDVDAASRLFASDFHAFDAGKPFTGPGLLGLIKEARAAGKKFVWNVVSPRSQLACDVAWVVWENRGSITDGAATQQVVWNESAVLRWNGAWRIAFFHSSRATPPAAPPEPPPTATPAPTVKVRPTPAYVERTDGGQVLHVDLEIANPGRARKITRLQVTVHDASGAIGYRRFIDGNGVSPAILTIPNRDVPASGTILLLNPLPVFPADLDLARVRFEIEFDDVTASVEVSPIVYRNRAKLQLPVRGRLIVWDGHDLLAHHRRWDYLFEPIRAFGFVSNAARYSYDLVPVDAAGAMSKGDEARNESWIGFRAPVVAPAAGTVVALTDDQLDDRKFEIADLKRDLMVVYGNRIVIDHGNGEFSVFAHLAHRSAKVKLGDRVRAGQVIGAIGASGSAMFPHLHYQLQTSATGTAEGLPSYFEAFTRIRGKRRVVVTSGQIDSGEIIESK
;
A
#
# COMPACT_ATOMS: atom_id res chain seq x y z
N MET A 1 17.04 -13.21 3.73
CA MET A 1 15.75 -12.64 4.18
C MET A 1 14.84 -12.48 2.97
N ARG A 2 13.96 -13.46 2.73
CA ARG A 2 12.88 -13.35 1.74
C ARG A 2 11.59 -13.32 2.55
N PHE A 3 10.86 -12.22 2.51
CA PHE A 3 9.55 -12.07 3.13
C PHE A 3 8.51 -12.80 2.29
N PRO A 4 7.78 -13.80 2.81
CA PRO A 4 6.49 -14.14 2.24
C PRO A 4 5.42 -13.40 3.06
N CYS A 5 5.09 -12.17 2.63
CA CYS A 5 3.76 -11.64 2.91
C CYS A 5 2.74 -12.45 2.08
N LEU A 6 1.51 -12.56 2.58
CA LEU A 6 0.35 -13.16 1.91
C LEU A 6 0.19 -12.70 0.43
N LEU A 7 0.67 -11.49 0.11
CA LEU A 7 0.73 -10.93 -1.25
C LEU A 7 1.68 -11.69 -2.20
N ALA A 8 2.81 -12.20 -1.70
CA ALA A 8 3.79 -12.92 -2.51
C ALA A 8 3.36 -14.36 -2.81
N VAL A 9 2.60 -14.99 -1.91
CA VAL A 9 2.09 -16.37 -2.08
C VAL A 9 0.97 -16.41 -3.14
N LEU A 10 0.14 -15.37 -3.21
CA LEU A 10 -0.91 -15.24 -4.24
C LEU A 10 -0.38 -14.91 -5.64
N LEU A 11 0.75 -14.21 -5.76
CA LEU A 11 1.39 -13.90 -7.04
C LEU A 11 2.11 -15.10 -7.69
N VAL A 12 2.53 -16.10 -6.90
CA VAL A 12 3.27 -17.26 -7.43
C VAL A 12 2.33 -18.35 -7.99
N ALA A 13 1.06 -18.37 -7.60
CA ALA A 13 0.11 -19.43 -7.96
C ALA A 13 -0.72 -19.16 -9.22
N CYS A 14 -0.53 -18.03 -9.92
CA CYS A 14 -1.39 -17.64 -11.04
C CYS A 14 -0.57 -17.21 -12.27
N GLY A 15 -0.37 -18.11 -13.24
CA GLY A 15 0.14 -17.70 -14.55
C GLY A 15 0.85 -18.71 -15.45
N SER A 16 0.35 -19.92 -15.64
CA SER A 16 0.55 -20.64 -16.91
C SER A 16 -0.81 -20.78 -17.61
N GLN A 17 -1.09 -19.88 -18.55
CA GLN A 17 -2.19 -20.06 -19.49
C GLN A 17 -1.67 -20.55 -20.84
N PRO A 18 -2.41 -21.45 -21.52
CA PRO A 18 -2.01 -22.00 -22.82
C PRO A 18 -2.13 -20.92 -23.90
N THR A 19 -1.06 -20.73 -24.65
CA THR A 19 -1.04 -19.90 -25.87
C THR A 19 -1.86 -20.53 -27.00
N PRO A 20 -2.57 -19.73 -27.83
CA PRO A 20 -3.21 -20.22 -29.06
C PRO A 20 -2.14 -20.65 -30.08
N PRO A 21 -2.46 -21.58 -31.00
CA PRO A 21 -1.48 -22.15 -31.93
C PRO A 21 -0.94 -21.07 -32.88
N ARG A 22 0.38 -20.89 -32.90
CA ARG A 22 1.08 -20.03 -33.87
C ARG A 22 1.40 -20.83 -35.14
N ASP A 23 1.12 -20.22 -36.29
CA ASP A 23 1.52 -20.66 -37.62
C ASP A 23 3.06 -20.80 -37.72
N PRO A 24 3.62 -21.97 -38.03
CA PRO A 24 5.06 -22.23 -37.99
C PRO A 24 5.85 -21.68 -39.19
N ARG A 25 5.28 -20.83 -40.06
CA ARG A 25 5.94 -20.40 -41.31
C ARG A 25 6.64 -19.04 -41.31
N LEU A 26 6.77 -18.36 -40.17
CA LEU A 26 7.48 -17.08 -40.13
C LEU A 26 8.54 -17.02 -39.03
N LEU A 27 9.80 -17.02 -39.51
CA LEU A 27 11.04 -16.59 -38.85
C LEU A 27 11.69 -17.60 -37.89
N SER A 28 12.43 -18.55 -38.47
CA SER A 28 13.54 -19.20 -37.80
C SER A 28 14.57 -18.15 -37.36
N ARG A 29 14.78 -18.00 -36.05
CA ARG A 29 15.94 -17.29 -35.51
C ARG A 29 17.16 -18.18 -35.67
N ASP A 30 18.16 -17.71 -36.41
CA ASP A 30 19.49 -18.30 -36.44
C ASP A 30 20.08 -18.34 -35.03
N ALA A 31 20.45 -19.53 -34.60
CA ALA A 31 21.05 -19.81 -33.31
C ALA A 31 22.57 -19.59 -33.38
N SER A 32 23.00 -18.33 -33.40
CA SER A 32 24.41 -17.96 -33.16
C SER A 32 24.60 -16.49 -32.76
N SER A 33 23.75 -15.95 -31.88
CA SER A 33 23.97 -14.63 -31.28
C SER A 33 24.74 -14.75 -29.96
N PRO A 34 25.80 -13.96 -29.73
CA PRO A 34 26.55 -14.01 -28.47
C PRO A 34 25.67 -13.64 -27.27
N GLN A 35 25.88 -14.35 -26.17
CA GLN A 35 25.11 -14.25 -24.94
C GLN A 35 25.51 -12.98 -24.17
N CYS A 36 24.82 -11.87 -24.42
CA CYS A 36 25.04 -10.62 -23.70
C CYS A 36 24.35 -10.62 -22.34
N ALA A 37 25.02 -10.12 -21.30
CA ALA A 37 24.35 -9.80 -20.04
C ALA A 37 23.32 -8.67 -20.29
N PRO A 38 22.08 -8.76 -19.79
CA PRO A 38 21.08 -7.74 -20.01
C PRO A 38 21.48 -6.47 -19.25
N ALA A 39 21.78 -5.39 -19.98
CA ALA A 39 21.87 -4.07 -19.39
C ALA A 39 20.48 -3.66 -18.82
N ASP A 40 20.45 -2.92 -17.72
CA ASP A 40 19.20 -2.58 -17.00
C ASP A 40 18.28 -1.72 -17.89
N GLU A 41 17.16 -2.31 -18.33
CA GLU A 41 16.14 -1.65 -19.15
C GLU A 41 15.53 -0.43 -18.46
N ALA A 42 15.29 -0.53 -17.14
CA ALA A 42 14.76 0.59 -16.38
C ALA A 42 15.79 1.73 -16.28
N ALA A 43 17.09 1.43 -16.27
CA ALA A 43 18.13 2.45 -16.33
C ALA A 43 18.17 3.19 -17.68
N ALA A 44 17.85 2.52 -18.79
CA ALA A 44 17.76 3.17 -20.10
C ALA A 44 16.61 4.19 -20.12
N VAL A 45 15.45 3.84 -19.58
CA VAL A 45 14.29 4.75 -19.46
C VAL A 45 14.60 5.90 -18.49
N ARG A 46 15.24 5.63 -17.34
CA ARG A 46 15.69 6.67 -16.41
C ARG A 46 16.66 7.66 -17.06
N THR A 47 17.56 7.19 -17.92
CA THR A 47 18.49 8.07 -18.67
C THR A 47 17.74 9.11 -19.53
N ILE A 48 16.57 8.75 -20.10
CA ILE A 48 15.73 9.69 -20.85
C ILE A 48 15.02 10.68 -19.92
N GLN A 49 14.55 10.22 -18.76
CA GLN A 49 13.94 11.09 -17.76
C GLN A 49 14.95 12.11 -17.21
N ASP A 50 16.17 11.67 -16.94
CA ASP A 50 17.28 12.52 -16.49
C ASP A 50 17.65 13.57 -17.54
N LEU A 51 17.54 13.26 -18.84
CA LEU A 51 17.73 14.24 -19.90
C LEU A 51 16.71 15.38 -19.81
N TYR A 52 15.42 15.08 -19.65
CA TYR A 52 14.40 16.12 -19.52
C TYR A 52 14.49 16.87 -18.19
N LEU A 53 14.97 16.22 -17.13
CA LEU A 53 15.27 16.90 -15.88
C LEU A 53 16.41 17.91 -16.06
N ALA A 54 17.52 17.50 -16.69
CA ALA A 54 18.64 18.37 -17.00
C ALA A 54 18.21 19.54 -17.89
N PHE A 55 17.38 19.27 -18.91
CA PHE A 55 16.75 20.33 -19.68
C PHE A 55 15.92 21.24 -18.78
N ALA A 56 14.96 20.74 -18.00
CA ALA A 56 14.10 21.55 -17.14
C ALA A 56 14.89 22.45 -16.16
N SER A 57 16.01 21.95 -15.64
CA SER A 57 16.87 22.66 -14.68
C SER A 57 17.95 23.55 -15.30
N ASP A 58 18.02 23.64 -16.64
CA ASP A 58 19.06 24.39 -17.36
C ASP A 58 20.50 23.89 -17.09
N ASP A 59 20.62 22.61 -16.73
CA ASP A 59 21.90 21.97 -16.44
C ASP A 59 22.49 21.34 -17.71
N VAL A 60 23.16 22.19 -18.50
CA VAL A 60 23.81 21.82 -19.76
C VAL A 60 24.88 20.75 -19.54
N ASP A 61 25.60 20.80 -18.42
CA ASP A 61 26.65 19.83 -18.11
C ASP A 61 26.06 18.46 -17.76
N ALA A 62 24.95 18.42 -17.02
CA ALA A 62 24.21 17.18 -16.78
C ALA A 62 23.69 16.57 -18.07
N ALA A 63 23.07 17.36 -18.94
CA ALA A 63 22.58 16.87 -20.22
C ALA A 63 23.73 16.36 -21.11
N SER A 64 24.83 17.09 -21.19
CA SER A 64 26.03 16.71 -21.95
C SER A 64 26.62 15.38 -21.49
N ARG A 65 26.64 15.12 -20.17
CA ARG A 65 27.10 13.85 -19.61
C ARG A 65 26.25 12.66 -20.04
N LEU A 66 24.99 12.85 -20.40
CA LEU A 66 24.09 11.77 -20.85
C LEU A 66 24.30 11.41 -22.32
N PHE A 67 24.99 12.24 -23.10
CA PHE A 67 25.25 11.99 -24.51
C PHE A 67 26.47 11.11 -24.74
N ALA A 68 26.40 10.26 -25.76
CA ALA A 68 27.57 9.60 -26.31
C ALA A 68 28.45 10.64 -27.04
N SER A 69 29.75 10.33 -27.22
CA SER A 69 30.70 11.24 -27.86
C SER A 69 30.36 11.60 -29.31
N ASP A 70 29.64 10.70 -30.00
CA ASP A 70 29.15 10.79 -31.37
C ASP A 70 27.63 11.02 -31.42
N PHE A 71 27.06 11.58 -30.35
CA PHE A 71 25.64 11.90 -30.27
C PHE A 71 25.22 12.86 -31.38
N HIS A 72 24.07 12.54 -31.97
CA HIS A 72 23.37 13.41 -32.90
C HIS A 72 21.86 13.32 -32.67
N ALA A 73 21.18 14.41 -32.99
CA ALA A 73 19.74 14.53 -32.87
C ALA A 73 19.10 15.02 -34.16
N PHE A 74 17.84 14.69 -34.35
CA PHE A 74 16.96 15.35 -35.30
C PHE A 74 15.74 15.90 -34.54
N ASP A 75 15.54 17.21 -34.58
CA ASP A 75 14.35 17.86 -34.02
C ASP A 75 13.72 18.77 -35.06
N ALA A 76 12.39 18.64 -35.23
CA ALA A 76 11.62 19.44 -36.19
C ALA A 76 12.22 19.48 -37.61
N GLY A 77 12.75 18.34 -38.08
CA GLY A 77 13.35 18.20 -39.42
C GLY A 77 14.76 18.77 -39.56
N LYS A 78 15.41 19.17 -38.46
CA LYS A 78 16.77 19.72 -38.46
C LYS A 78 17.74 18.81 -37.68
N PRO A 79 18.95 18.55 -38.21
CA PRO A 79 19.98 17.82 -37.47
C PRO A 79 20.67 18.72 -36.44
N PHE A 80 21.05 18.14 -35.30
CA PHE A 80 21.80 18.81 -34.24
C PHE A 80 22.90 17.91 -33.69
N THR A 81 24.03 18.52 -33.33
CA THR A 81 25.01 17.90 -32.41
C THR A 81 24.57 18.10 -30.96
N GLY A 82 25.21 17.42 -30.00
CA GLY A 82 24.97 17.64 -28.57
C GLY A 82 25.06 19.12 -28.17
N PRO A 83 26.19 19.80 -28.43
CA PRO A 83 26.32 21.23 -28.18
C PRO A 83 25.30 22.09 -28.95
N GLY A 84 24.98 21.74 -30.19
CA GLY A 84 23.99 22.47 -30.99
C GLY A 84 22.58 22.40 -30.42
N LEU A 85 22.14 21.23 -29.98
CA LEU A 85 20.83 21.03 -29.35
C LEU A 85 20.73 21.79 -28.01
N LEU A 86 21.77 21.71 -27.19
CA LEU A 86 21.85 22.42 -25.91
C LEU A 86 21.88 23.95 -26.12
N GLY A 87 22.61 24.43 -27.12
CA GLY A 87 22.66 25.82 -27.53
C GLY A 87 21.28 26.35 -27.93
N LEU A 88 20.53 25.59 -28.73
CA LEU A 88 19.18 25.95 -29.16
C LEU A 88 18.23 26.17 -27.97
N ILE A 89 18.25 25.25 -26.99
CA ILE A 89 17.40 25.34 -25.80
C ILE A 89 17.79 26.58 -24.97
N LYS A 90 19.09 26.82 -24.81
CA LYS A 90 19.63 27.97 -24.08
C LYS A 90 19.24 29.30 -24.74
N GLU A 91 19.38 29.39 -26.06
CA GLU A 91 18.98 30.57 -26.84
C GLU A 91 17.47 30.83 -26.75
N ALA A 92 16.66 29.79 -26.88
CA ALA A 92 15.20 29.90 -26.75
C ALA A 92 14.79 30.43 -25.36
N ARG A 93 15.47 29.99 -24.30
CA ARG A 93 15.22 30.48 -22.94
C ARG A 93 15.71 31.89 -22.71
N ALA A 94 16.88 32.25 -23.24
CA ALA A 94 17.38 33.62 -23.22
C ALA A 94 16.42 34.59 -23.92
N ALA A 95 15.70 34.11 -24.95
CA ALA A 95 14.61 34.83 -25.61
C ALA A 95 13.28 34.83 -24.83
N GLY A 96 13.25 34.30 -23.59
CA GLY A 96 12.08 34.33 -22.70
C GLY A 96 11.14 33.12 -22.82
N LYS A 97 11.46 32.11 -23.64
CA LYS A 97 10.62 30.93 -23.80
C LYS A 97 10.72 30.00 -22.59
N LYS A 98 9.58 29.51 -22.11
CA LYS A 98 9.52 28.48 -21.06
C LYS A 98 8.99 27.18 -21.65
N PHE A 99 9.71 26.11 -21.40
CA PHE A 99 9.35 24.77 -21.85
C PHE A 99 8.97 23.92 -20.63
N VAL A 100 7.85 23.22 -20.74
CA VAL A 100 7.45 22.15 -19.83
C VAL A 100 7.43 20.87 -20.65
N TRP A 101 8.08 19.82 -20.17
CA TRP A 101 8.09 18.50 -20.79
C TRP A 101 7.59 17.46 -19.80
N ASN A 102 6.90 16.44 -20.29
CA ASN A 102 6.44 15.31 -19.50
C ASN A 102 6.48 14.04 -20.35
N VAL A 103 7.37 13.12 -20.00
CA VAL A 103 7.52 11.83 -20.68
C VAL A 103 6.36 10.91 -20.29
N VAL A 104 5.55 10.51 -21.28
CA VAL A 104 4.35 9.69 -21.11
C VAL A 104 4.53 8.35 -21.82
N SER A 105 4.19 7.27 -21.11
CA SER A 105 4.15 5.89 -21.64
C SER A 105 5.44 5.44 -22.37
N PRO A 106 6.64 5.57 -21.77
CA PRO A 106 7.86 5.12 -22.42
C PRO A 106 7.83 3.62 -22.68
N ARG A 107 8.26 3.21 -23.87
CA ARG A 107 8.44 1.82 -24.26
C ARG A 107 9.89 1.62 -24.67
N SER A 108 10.50 0.56 -24.17
CA SER A 108 11.88 0.20 -24.47
C SER A 108 11.98 -1.17 -25.13
N GLN A 109 13.01 -1.33 -25.94
CA GLN A 109 13.47 -2.62 -26.44
C GLN A 109 14.98 -2.67 -26.31
N LEU A 110 15.50 -3.79 -25.80
CA LEU A 110 16.93 -3.98 -25.62
C LEU A 110 17.47 -5.04 -26.58
N ALA A 111 18.68 -4.77 -27.07
CA ALA A 111 19.51 -5.71 -27.79
C ALA A 111 20.95 -5.55 -27.30
N CYS A 112 21.37 -6.42 -26.36
CA CYS A 112 22.69 -6.36 -25.73
C CYS A 112 22.98 -4.99 -25.08
N ASP A 113 23.96 -4.27 -25.61
CA ASP A 113 24.45 -2.97 -25.19
C ASP A 113 23.73 -1.81 -25.88
N VAL A 114 22.64 -2.09 -26.61
CA VAL A 114 21.81 -1.08 -27.28
C VAL A 114 20.40 -1.11 -26.71
N ALA A 115 19.86 0.07 -26.39
CA ALA A 115 18.46 0.25 -26.04
C ALA A 115 17.78 1.21 -27.02
N TRP A 116 16.59 0.84 -27.48
CA TRP A 116 15.70 1.70 -28.22
C TRP A 116 14.56 2.12 -27.31
N VAL A 117 14.40 3.41 -27.07
CA VAL A 117 13.31 3.95 -26.25
C VAL A 117 12.44 4.83 -27.13
N VAL A 118 11.13 4.64 -27.08
CA VAL A 118 10.14 5.49 -27.75
C VAL A 118 9.14 5.98 -26.72
N TRP A 119 8.74 7.23 -26.81
CA TRP A 119 7.77 7.82 -25.88
C TRP A 119 7.02 8.96 -26.52
N GLU A 120 5.91 9.31 -25.90
CA GLU A 120 5.22 10.55 -26.19
C GLU A 120 5.60 11.57 -25.13
N ASN A 121 5.92 12.79 -25.53
CA ASN A 121 6.18 13.87 -24.60
C ASN A 121 5.08 14.89 -24.72
N ARG A 122 4.39 15.16 -23.62
CA ARG A 122 3.30 16.13 -23.56
C ARG A 122 3.76 17.30 -22.74
N GLY A 123 3.66 18.49 -23.29
CA GLY A 123 4.22 19.65 -22.63
C GLY A 123 3.62 20.95 -23.13
N SER A 124 4.27 22.04 -22.75
CA SER A 124 3.88 23.35 -23.24
C SER A 124 5.09 24.23 -23.53
N ILE A 125 4.89 25.15 -24.46
CA ILE A 125 5.84 26.21 -24.78
C ILE A 125 5.13 27.52 -24.48
N THR A 126 5.70 28.29 -23.56
CA THR A 126 5.26 29.65 -23.28
C THR A 126 6.21 30.64 -23.93
N ASP A 127 5.67 31.57 -24.71
CA ASP A 127 6.39 32.63 -25.40
C ASP A 127 5.64 33.95 -25.15
N GLY A 128 6.22 34.85 -24.36
CA GLY A 128 5.53 36.02 -23.83
C GLY A 128 4.32 35.64 -22.96
N ALA A 129 3.12 36.11 -23.33
CA ALA A 129 1.87 35.80 -22.65
C ALA A 129 1.13 34.57 -23.22
N ALA A 130 1.61 34.00 -24.33
CA ALA A 130 0.97 32.88 -25.00
C ALA A 130 1.60 31.55 -24.55
N THR A 131 0.77 30.62 -24.08
CA THR A 131 1.17 29.24 -23.79
C THR A 131 0.50 28.30 -24.78
N GLN A 132 1.29 27.56 -25.55
CA GLN A 132 0.83 26.53 -26.47
C GLN A 132 1.10 25.15 -25.88
N GLN A 133 0.07 24.31 -25.81
CA GLN A 133 0.24 22.88 -25.51
C GLN A 133 0.82 22.18 -26.73
N VAL A 134 1.81 21.32 -26.52
CA VAL A 134 2.45 20.59 -27.61
C VAL A 134 2.70 19.14 -27.23
N VAL A 135 2.56 18.28 -28.23
CA VAL A 135 2.92 16.87 -28.15
C VAL A 135 4.10 16.63 -29.08
N TRP A 136 5.07 15.86 -28.60
CA TRP A 136 6.17 15.34 -29.39
C TRP A 136 6.12 13.82 -29.40
N ASN A 137 6.34 13.23 -30.57
CA ASN A 137 6.67 11.81 -30.69
C ASN A 137 8.19 11.71 -30.74
N GLU A 138 8.76 11.05 -29.74
CA GLU A 138 10.18 11.05 -29.50
C GLU A 138 10.73 9.62 -29.40
N SER A 139 11.96 9.46 -29.86
CA SER A 139 12.67 8.20 -29.80
C SER A 139 14.15 8.43 -29.60
N ALA A 140 14.80 7.53 -28.87
CA ALA A 140 16.23 7.55 -28.66
C ALA A 140 16.83 6.16 -28.81
N VAL A 141 18.05 6.13 -29.31
CA VAL A 141 18.93 4.96 -29.25
C VAL A 141 20.01 5.26 -28.22
N LEU A 142 20.18 4.36 -27.25
CA LEU A 142 21.20 4.45 -26.22
C LEU A 142 22.20 3.31 -26.38
N ARG A 143 23.46 3.57 -26.04
CA ARG A 143 24.52 2.56 -25.95
C ARG A 143 25.04 2.44 -24.53
N TRP A 144 25.33 1.21 -24.12
CA TRP A 144 25.92 0.89 -22.83
C TRP A 144 27.44 0.78 -22.95
N ASN A 145 28.16 1.61 -22.20
CA ASN A 145 29.60 1.47 -21.99
C ASN A 145 29.95 1.84 -20.54
N GLY A 146 29.51 1.01 -19.59
CA GLY A 146 29.57 1.28 -18.15
C GLY A 146 28.44 2.19 -17.61
N ALA A 147 27.81 2.96 -18.49
CA ALA A 147 26.55 3.65 -18.27
C ALA A 147 25.78 3.77 -19.59
N TRP A 148 24.46 3.95 -19.53
CA TRP A 148 23.66 4.28 -20.70
C TRP A 148 23.96 5.70 -21.16
N ARG A 149 24.27 5.85 -22.45
CA ARG A 149 24.50 7.13 -23.11
C ARG A 149 23.65 7.22 -24.36
N ILE A 150 23.00 8.36 -24.56
CA ILE A 150 22.15 8.61 -25.71
C ILE A 150 23.05 8.81 -26.92
N ALA A 151 22.92 7.93 -27.90
CA ALA A 151 23.67 7.94 -29.15
C ALA A 151 22.92 8.68 -30.25
N PHE A 152 21.60 8.52 -30.26
CA PHE A 152 20.71 9.17 -31.22
C PHE A 152 19.44 9.62 -30.53
N PHE A 153 18.92 10.78 -30.92
CA PHE A 153 17.65 11.31 -30.46
C PHE A 153 16.84 11.86 -31.63
N HIS A 154 15.58 11.49 -31.73
CA HIS A 154 14.67 12.03 -32.73
C HIS A 154 13.42 12.56 -32.05
N SER A 155 13.03 13.78 -32.41
CA SER A 155 11.85 14.46 -31.93
C SER A 155 11.09 15.08 -33.10
N SER A 156 9.78 14.84 -33.11
CA SER A 156 8.88 15.38 -34.12
C SER A 156 7.62 15.91 -33.47
N ARG A 157 7.11 17.04 -33.96
CA ARG A 157 5.83 17.59 -33.51
C ARG A 157 4.72 16.63 -33.95
N ALA A 158 3.92 16.18 -32.99
CA ALA A 158 2.72 15.41 -33.27
C ALA A 158 1.50 16.33 -33.18
N THR A 159 0.59 16.20 -34.15
CA THR A 159 -0.77 16.69 -33.95
C THR A 159 -1.45 15.67 -33.04
N PRO A 160 -2.08 16.07 -31.91
CA PRO A 160 -2.86 15.14 -31.11
C PRO A 160 -3.85 14.42 -32.05
N PRO A 161 -4.03 13.09 -31.97
CA PRO A 161 -5.03 12.43 -32.79
C PRO A 161 -6.37 13.13 -32.59
N ALA A 162 -7.09 13.40 -33.69
CA ALA A 162 -8.45 13.93 -33.62
C ALA A 162 -9.25 13.01 -32.69
N ALA A 163 -9.79 13.57 -31.62
CA ALA A 163 -10.67 12.82 -30.75
C ALA A 163 -11.79 12.22 -31.61
N PRO A 164 -12.15 10.93 -31.45
CA PRO A 164 -13.39 10.43 -32.04
C PRO A 164 -14.53 11.37 -31.64
N PRO A 165 -15.54 11.60 -32.52
CA PRO A 165 -16.62 12.54 -32.24
C PRO A 165 -17.19 12.24 -30.85
N GLU A 166 -17.05 13.22 -29.97
CA GLU A 166 -17.52 13.13 -28.60
C GLU A 166 -19.04 12.96 -28.68
N PRO A 167 -19.62 11.87 -28.12
CA PRO A 167 -21.05 11.87 -27.90
C PRO A 167 -21.39 13.12 -27.06
N PRO A 168 -22.59 13.72 -27.22
CA PRO A 168 -22.95 14.95 -26.53
C PRO A 168 -22.59 14.84 -25.04
N PRO A 169 -22.17 15.93 -24.36
CA PRO A 169 -21.66 15.88 -23.00
C PRO A 169 -22.78 15.51 -22.03
N THR A 170 -23.08 14.23 -21.93
CA THR A 170 -23.48 13.64 -20.67
C THR A 170 -22.24 13.72 -19.80
N ALA A 171 -22.22 14.70 -18.90
CA ALA A 171 -21.18 14.83 -17.87
C ALA A 171 -20.84 13.43 -17.36
N THR A 172 -19.62 12.96 -17.61
CA THR A 172 -19.21 11.65 -17.10
C THR A 172 -19.34 11.76 -15.58
N PRO A 173 -20.17 10.91 -14.94
CA PRO A 173 -20.48 11.08 -13.54
C PRO A 173 -19.20 11.12 -12.71
N ALA A 174 -19.19 11.96 -11.68
CA ALA A 174 -18.07 12.00 -10.75
C ALA A 174 -17.90 10.63 -10.07
N PRO A 175 -16.66 10.25 -9.69
CA PRO A 175 -16.45 9.08 -8.85
C PRO A 175 -17.30 9.13 -7.59
N THR A 176 -17.78 7.97 -7.16
CA THR A 176 -18.43 7.84 -5.85
C THR A 176 -17.42 7.40 -4.82
N VAL A 177 -17.51 7.95 -3.61
CA VAL A 177 -16.57 7.67 -2.52
C VAL A 177 -17.34 7.13 -1.33
N LYS A 178 -16.92 5.98 -0.79
CA LYS A 178 -17.44 5.40 0.45
C LYS A 178 -16.36 5.32 1.51
N VAL A 179 -16.75 5.53 2.76
CA VAL A 179 -15.85 5.44 3.92
C VAL A 179 -16.01 4.08 4.61
N ARG A 180 -14.89 3.42 4.90
CA ARG A 180 -14.82 2.17 5.66
C ARG A 180 -13.84 2.29 6.83
N PRO A 181 -14.07 1.71 8.01
CA PRO A 181 -15.31 1.08 8.44
C PRO A 181 -16.48 2.06 8.51
N THR A 182 -17.70 1.52 8.63
CA THR A 182 -18.91 2.31 8.92
C THR A 182 -19.51 1.80 10.24
N PRO A 183 -19.53 2.58 11.33
CA PRO A 183 -19.01 3.96 11.43
C PRO A 183 -17.49 4.02 11.33
N ALA A 184 -16.97 5.19 10.99
CA ALA A 184 -15.54 5.49 11.11
C ALA A 184 -15.17 5.65 12.59
N TYR A 185 -13.96 5.23 12.96
CA TYR A 185 -13.49 5.31 14.35
C TYR A 185 -12.39 6.35 14.50
N VAL A 186 -12.37 7.02 15.65
CA VAL A 186 -11.27 7.86 16.09
C VAL A 186 -10.66 7.30 17.37
N GLU A 187 -9.34 7.12 17.36
CA GLU A 187 -8.55 6.71 18.51
C GLU A 187 -7.83 7.92 19.13
N ARG A 188 -7.80 7.99 20.46
CA ARG A 188 -7.07 9.05 21.18
C ARG A 188 -5.72 8.51 21.60
N THR A 189 -4.65 9.18 21.18
CA THR A 189 -3.27 8.77 21.45
C THR A 189 -2.57 9.81 22.32
N ASP A 190 -1.40 9.46 22.86
CA ASP A 190 -0.57 10.42 23.62
C ASP A 190 -0.21 11.68 22.81
N GLY A 191 -0.20 11.58 21.47
CA GLY A 191 0.22 12.64 20.55
C GLY A 191 -0.90 13.36 19.80
N GLY A 192 -2.17 13.00 20.05
CA GLY A 192 -3.30 13.57 19.30
C GLY A 192 -4.50 12.64 19.19
N GLN A 193 -5.13 12.67 18.02
CA GLN A 193 -6.19 11.75 17.64
C GLN A 193 -5.85 11.14 16.28
N VAL A 194 -6.20 9.87 16.09
CA VAL A 194 -6.03 9.17 14.82
C VAL A 194 -7.41 8.79 14.30
N LEU A 195 -7.77 9.27 13.12
CA LEU A 195 -8.96 8.85 12.39
C LEU A 195 -8.62 7.60 11.58
N HIS A 196 -9.48 6.60 11.66
CA HIS A 196 -9.32 5.32 11.00
C HIS A 196 -10.38 5.17 9.91
N VAL A 197 -10.01 5.49 8.66
CA VAL A 197 -10.90 5.43 7.49
C VAL A 197 -10.17 4.99 6.24
N ASP A 198 -10.77 4.15 5.41
CA ASP A 198 -10.36 3.93 4.02
C ASP A 198 -11.41 4.55 3.11
N LEU A 199 -10.98 5.03 1.95
CA LEU A 199 -11.87 5.57 0.93
C LEU A 199 -11.97 4.58 -0.24
N GLU A 200 -13.12 3.93 -0.38
CA GLU A 200 -13.44 3.14 -1.58
C GLU A 200 -13.92 4.10 -2.67
N ILE A 201 -13.17 4.21 -3.77
CA ILE A 201 -13.44 5.14 -4.86
C ILE A 201 -13.87 4.33 -6.08
N ALA A 202 -15.15 4.38 -6.44
CA ALA A 202 -15.69 3.76 -7.64
C ALA A 202 -15.80 4.80 -8.76
N ASN A 203 -15.11 4.53 -9.87
CA ASN A 203 -14.89 5.49 -10.94
C ASN A 203 -15.63 5.09 -12.23
N PRO A 204 -16.70 5.79 -12.63
CA PRO A 204 -17.42 5.46 -13.84
C PRO A 204 -16.79 6.09 -15.10
N GLY A 205 -16.97 5.42 -16.24
CA GLY A 205 -16.60 5.96 -17.55
C GLY A 205 -15.11 5.79 -17.86
N ARG A 206 -14.32 6.86 -17.74
CA ARG A 206 -12.90 6.91 -18.13
C ARG A 206 -11.95 6.71 -16.96
N ALA A 207 -10.71 6.35 -17.25
CA ALA A 207 -9.65 6.36 -16.25
C ALA A 207 -9.37 7.79 -15.77
N ARG A 208 -9.07 7.93 -14.48
CA ARG A 208 -8.81 9.21 -13.81
C ARG A 208 -7.57 9.12 -12.94
N LYS A 209 -6.98 10.26 -12.62
CA LYS A 209 -5.85 10.33 -11.71
C LYS A 209 -6.13 11.27 -10.56
N ILE A 210 -5.90 10.81 -9.32
CA ILE A 210 -6.00 11.67 -8.14
C ILE A 210 -4.85 12.69 -8.16
N THR A 211 -5.21 13.97 -8.23
CA THR A 211 -4.30 15.12 -8.31
C THR A 211 -4.16 15.82 -6.97
N ARG A 212 -5.23 15.83 -6.16
CA ARG A 212 -5.25 16.39 -4.82
C ARG A 212 -6.21 15.63 -3.91
N LEU A 213 -5.82 15.53 -2.64
CA LEU A 213 -6.69 15.08 -1.56
C LEU A 213 -6.70 16.13 -0.45
N GLN A 214 -7.89 16.56 -0.07
CA GLN A 214 -8.12 17.51 1.00
C GLN A 214 -9.01 16.89 2.09
N VAL A 215 -8.69 17.19 3.34
CA VAL A 215 -9.53 16.93 4.49
C VAL A 215 -9.94 18.26 5.13
N THR A 216 -11.24 18.41 5.42
CA THR A 216 -11.80 19.53 6.17
C THR A 216 -12.56 18.97 7.37
N VAL A 217 -12.30 19.52 8.55
CA VAL A 217 -13.01 19.17 9.78
C VAL A 217 -13.94 20.30 10.16
N HIS A 218 -15.20 19.96 10.40
CA HIS A 218 -16.20 20.83 10.99
C HIS A 218 -16.46 20.40 12.43
N ASP A 219 -16.54 21.39 13.32
CA ASP A 219 -16.96 21.19 14.71
C ASP A 219 -18.48 20.93 14.81
N ALA A 220 -18.96 20.70 16.03
CA ALA A 220 -20.39 20.48 16.30
C ALA A 220 -21.30 21.65 15.85
N SER A 221 -20.80 22.88 15.79
CA SER A 221 -21.54 24.06 15.30
C SER A 221 -21.57 24.13 13.77
N GLY A 222 -20.68 23.40 13.10
CA GLY A 222 -20.47 23.40 11.66
C GLY A 222 -19.40 24.36 11.17
N ALA A 223 -18.72 25.07 12.07
CA ALA A 223 -17.58 25.90 11.71
C ALA A 223 -16.39 25.03 11.31
N ILE A 224 -15.59 25.51 10.36
CA ILE A 224 -14.36 24.81 9.93
C ILE A 224 -13.30 25.03 11.01
N GLY A 225 -12.96 23.97 11.73
CA GLY A 225 -11.90 23.98 12.75
C GLY A 225 -10.53 23.62 12.19
N TYR A 226 -10.47 22.89 11.07
CA TYR A 226 -9.22 22.42 10.49
C TYR A 226 -9.36 22.12 8.99
N ARG A 227 -8.30 22.39 8.22
CA ARG A 227 -8.20 22.02 6.81
C ARG A 227 -6.76 21.71 6.44
N ARG A 228 -6.54 20.60 5.73
CA ARG A 228 -5.24 20.19 5.18
C ARG A 228 -5.42 19.51 3.84
N PHE A 229 -4.44 19.63 2.95
CA PHE A 229 -4.42 18.90 1.69
C PHE A 229 -3.01 18.42 1.34
N ILE A 230 -2.97 17.48 0.40
CA ILE A 230 -1.76 17.10 -0.34
C ILE A 230 -2.09 17.10 -1.83
N ASP A 231 -1.16 17.56 -2.66
CA ASP A 231 -1.35 17.77 -4.09
C ASP A 231 -0.05 17.56 -4.88
N GLY A 232 -0.12 17.84 -6.19
CA GLY A 232 0.98 17.72 -7.13
C GLY A 232 2.08 18.80 -7.00
N ASN A 233 2.03 19.69 -6.02
CA ASN A 233 3.01 20.76 -5.89
C ASN A 233 4.33 20.29 -5.24
N GLY A 234 5.45 20.91 -5.60
CA GLY A 234 6.78 20.61 -5.08
C GLY A 234 7.65 19.71 -5.97
N VAL A 235 8.96 19.66 -5.70
CA VAL A 235 9.94 18.85 -6.46
C VAL A 235 9.79 17.36 -6.18
N SER A 236 9.36 17.00 -4.96
CA SER A 236 8.90 15.67 -4.59
C SER A 236 7.47 15.79 -4.05
N PRO A 237 6.46 15.77 -4.94
CA PRO A 237 5.10 16.10 -4.57
C PRO A 237 4.55 15.20 -3.46
N ALA A 238 3.96 15.79 -2.43
CA ALA A 238 3.40 15.06 -1.29
C ALA A 238 2.31 14.07 -1.71
N ILE A 239 1.59 14.35 -2.81
CA ILE A 239 0.61 13.42 -3.38
C ILE A 239 1.22 12.06 -3.76
N LEU A 240 2.54 11.94 -3.99
CA LEU A 240 3.20 10.64 -4.23
C LEU A 240 3.24 9.73 -3.00
N THR A 241 2.93 10.26 -1.80
CA THR A 241 2.80 9.44 -0.58
C THR A 241 1.48 8.66 -0.51
N ILE A 242 0.50 9.02 -1.36
CA ILE A 242 -0.72 8.24 -1.54
C ILE A 242 -0.47 7.11 -2.56
N PRO A 243 -0.61 5.83 -2.18
CA PRO A 243 -0.59 4.72 -3.13
C PRO A 243 -1.88 4.69 -3.98
N ASN A 244 -1.86 3.96 -5.11
CA ASN A 244 -3.04 3.67 -5.96
C ASN A 244 -3.80 4.92 -6.46
N ARG A 245 -3.10 5.88 -7.08
CA ARG A 245 -3.69 7.15 -7.55
C ARG A 245 -4.31 7.13 -8.93
N ASP A 246 -3.91 6.17 -9.74
CA ASP A 246 -4.47 5.95 -11.06
C ASP A 246 -5.71 5.08 -10.89
N VAL A 247 -6.89 5.67 -11.11
CA VAL A 247 -8.18 5.03 -10.92
C VAL A 247 -8.66 4.50 -12.28
N PRO A 248 -8.77 3.17 -12.47
CA PRO A 248 -9.14 2.60 -13.75
C PRO A 248 -10.54 3.03 -14.22
N ALA A 249 -10.74 3.03 -15.54
CA ALA A 249 -12.05 3.21 -16.17
C ALA A 249 -13.02 2.13 -15.68
N SER A 250 -14.18 2.53 -15.14
CA SER A 250 -15.17 1.61 -14.56
C SER A 250 -14.61 0.72 -13.44
N GLY A 251 -13.50 1.13 -12.81
CA GLY A 251 -12.82 0.42 -11.73
C GLY A 251 -13.19 0.94 -10.35
N THR A 252 -12.77 0.20 -9.32
CA THR A 252 -12.81 0.66 -7.92
C THR A 252 -11.43 0.49 -7.30
N ILE A 253 -10.99 1.47 -6.54
CA ILE A 253 -9.74 1.40 -5.77
C ILE A 253 -10.02 1.62 -4.28
N LEU A 254 -9.12 1.15 -3.44
CA LEU A 254 -9.08 1.47 -2.02
C LEU A 254 -7.94 2.43 -1.73
N LEU A 255 -8.27 3.60 -1.18
CA LEU A 255 -7.30 4.52 -0.62
C LEU A 255 -7.21 4.33 0.90
N LEU A 256 -6.12 3.71 1.34
CA LEU A 256 -5.89 3.33 2.74
C LEU A 256 -5.56 4.55 3.63
N ASN A 257 -6.38 4.78 4.65
CA ASN A 257 -6.14 5.74 5.74
C ASN A 257 -5.42 7.04 5.40
N PRO A 258 -5.97 7.83 4.46
CA PRO A 258 -5.29 9.05 4.06
C PRO A 258 -5.46 10.16 5.11
N LEU A 259 -4.37 10.86 5.41
CA LEU A 259 -4.33 12.00 6.35
C LEU A 259 -4.94 11.70 7.74
N PRO A 260 -4.45 10.67 8.47
CA PRO A 260 -5.18 10.13 9.60
C PRO A 260 -4.94 10.85 10.93
N VAL A 261 -3.90 11.68 11.06
CA VAL A 261 -3.49 12.27 12.35
C VAL A 261 -4.02 13.69 12.51
N PHE A 262 -4.65 13.96 13.65
CA PHE A 262 -5.25 15.24 14.03
C PHE A 262 -4.79 15.70 15.43
N PRO A 263 -4.81 17.02 15.70
CA PRO A 263 -4.56 17.55 17.04
C PRO A 263 -5.52 17.01 18.11
N ALA A 264 -5.05 16.91 19.35
CA ALA A 264 -5.81 16.36 20.48
C ALA A 264 -7.06 17.17 20.84
N ASP A 265 -7.01 18.48 20.63
CA ASP A 265 -8.03 19.48 20.98
C ASP A 265 -9.06 19.73 19.87
N LEU A 266 -8.88 19.12 18.69
CA LEU A 266 -9.79 19.29 17.58
C LEU A 266 -11.06 18.43 17.76
N ASP A 267 -12.23 19.06 17.60
CA ASP A 267 -13.53 18.38 17.56
C ASP A 267 -13.78 17.79 16.15
N LEU A 268 -13.65 16.47 16.03
CA LEU A 268 -13.89 15.73 14.78
C LEU A 268 -15.39 15.43 14.55
N ALA A 269 -16.29 16.38 14.76
CA ALA A 269 -17.73 16.14 14.65
C ALA A 269 -18.16 15.74 13.23
N ARG A 270 -17.63 16.41 12.20
CA ARG A 270 -17.77 16.00 10.79
C ARG A 270 -16.45 16.18 10.05
N VAL A 271 -16.04 15.14 9.34
CA VAL A 271 -14.80 15.11 8.55
C VAL A 271 -15.16 14.90 7.09
N ARG A 272 -14.85 15.89 6.26
CA ARG A 272 -15.08 15.87 4.82
C ARG A 272 -13.78 15.60 4.07
N PHE A 273 -13.79 14.55 3.25
CA PHE A 273 -12.76 14.27 2.28
C PHE A 273 -13.19 14.80 0.91
N GLU A 274 -12.31 15.55 0.27
CA GLU A 274 -12.49 16.07 -1.08
C GLU A 274 -11.32 15.58 -1.94
N ILE A 275 -11.66 14.90 -3.02
CA ILE A 275 -10.73 14.21 -3.91
C ILE A 275 -10.85 14.86 -5.27
N GLU A 276 -9.80 15.55 -5.69
CA GLU A 276 -9.71 16.14 -7.02
C GLU A 276 -9.04 15.13 -7.95
N PHE A 277 -9.69 14.93 -9.10
CA PHE A 277 -9.17 14.20 -10.23
C PHE A 277 -8.68 15.17 -11.30
N ASP A 278 -8.23 14.63 -12.43
CA ASP A 278 -7.80 15.41 -13.59
C ASP A 278 -8.93 16.21 -14.27
N ASP A 279 -10.19 15.80 -14.08
CA ASP A 279 -11.37 16.40 -14.75
C ASP A 279 -12.53 16.76 -13.81
N VAL A 280 -12.60 16.20 -12.61
CA VAL A 280 -13.76 16.30 -11.71
C VAL A 280 -13.34 16.21 -10.24
N THR A 281 -14.22 16.63 -9.33
CA THR A 281 -14.04 16.46 -7.88
C THR A 281 -15.12 15.55 -7.32
N ALA A 282 -14.73 14.65 -6.42
CA ALA A 282 -15.64 13.87 -5.59
C ALA A 282 -15.44 14.22 -4.12
N SER A 283 -16.47 14.03 -3.30
CA SER A 283 -16.32 14.22 -1.86
C SER A 283 -17.20 13.27 -1.06
N VAL A 284 -16.80 13.00 0.17
CA VAL A 284 -17.56 12.24 1.15
C VAL A 284 -17.37 12.86 2.52
N GLU A 285 -18.41 12.81 3.35
CA GLU A 285 -18.37 13.30 4.72
C GLU A 285 -18.71 12.15 5.68
N VAL A 286 -18.06 12.15 6.84
CA VAL A 286 -18.29 11.16 7.90
C VAL A 286 -18.31 11.84 9.25
N SER A 287 -19.14 11.32 10.16
CA SER A 287 -19.11 11.64 11.58
C SER A 287 -18.44 10.49 12.34
N PRO A 288 -17.13 10.56 12.60
CA PRO A 288 -16.42 9.50 13.28
C PRO A 288 -16.84 9.41 14.76
N ILE A 289 -16.69 8.22 15.34
CA ILE A 289 -16.99 7.98 16.75
C ILE A 289 -15.76 7.47 17.50
N VAL A 290 -15.63 7.89 18.76
CA VAL A 290 -14.64 7.29 19.67
C VAL A 290 -15.15 5.91 20.07
N TYR A 291 -14.45 4.85 19.64
CA TYR A 291 -14.81 3.51 20.04
C TYR A 291 -14.51 3.28 21.52
N ARG A 292 -15.39 2.54 22.21
CA ARG A 292 -15.15 2.07 23.58
C ARG A 292 -15.46 0.59 23.60
N ASN A 293 -14.52 -0.21 24.09
CA ASN A 293 -14.79 -1.63 24.26
C ASN A 293 -15.99 -1.84 25.16
N ARG A 294 -16.83 -2.81 24.77
CA ARG A 294 -17.98 -3.22 25.56
C ARG A 294 -17.56 -4.30 26.56
N ALA A 295 -16.60 -5.15 26.18
CA ALA A 295 -15.91 -6.09 27.04
C ALA A 295 -14.69 -5.44 27.68
N LYS A 296 -14.40 -5.82 28.93
CA LYS A 296 -13.17 -5.44 29.62
C LYS A 296 -12.06 -6.40 29.23
N LEU A 297 -11.20 -5.98 28.31
CA LEU A 297 -10.17 -6.84 27.74
C LEU A 297 -8.90 -6.80 28.57
N GLN A 298 -8.39 -7.96 28.97
CA GLN A 298 -7.03 -8.13 29.48
C GLN A 298 -6.11 -8.58 28.34
N LEU A 299 -4.79 -8.40 28.47
CA LEU A 299 -3.86 -8.93 27.48
C LEU A 299 -3.99 -10.46 27.38
N PRO A 300 -4.12 -11.03 26.17
CA PRO A 300 -4.36 -12.46 25.97
C PRO A 300 -3.10 -13.33 26.16
N VAL A 301 -1.96 -12.71 26.48
CA VAL A 301 -0.70 -13.39 26.80
C VAL A 301 -0.13 -12.77 28.08
N ARG A 302 0.35 -13.61 28.99
CA ARG A 302 0.97 -13.18 30.25
C ARG A 302 2.45 -12.89 30.08
N GLY A 303 2.99 -12.05 30.98
CA GLY A 303 4.40 -11.71 31.01
C GLY A 303 4.78 -10.62 30.01
N ARG A 304 6.08 -10.56 29.68
CA ARG A 304 6.66 -9.50 28.86
C ARG A 304 6.55 -9.81 27.38
N LEU A 305 6.05 -8.85 26.61
CA LEU A 305 5.77 -8.97 25.19
C LEU A 305 6.40 -7.78 24.45
N ILE A 306 6.83 -8.03 23.21
CA ILE A 306 6.90 -6.99 22.19
C ILE A 306 5.65 -7.08 21.31
N VAL A 307 5.04 -5.93 21.02
CA VAL A 307 3.98 -5.81 20.02
C VAL A 307 4.69 -5.71 18.68
N TRP A 308 4.75 -6.81 17.93
CA TRP A 308 5.48 -6.85 16.65
C TRP A 308 4.75 -6.04 15.57
N ASP A 309 3.45 -6.24 15.49
CA ASP A 309 2.51 -5.46 14.67
C ASP A 309 1.32 -5.12 15.58
N GLY A 310 0.81 -3.91 15.51
CA GLY A 310 -0.31 -3.43 16.31
C GLY A 310 -1.37 -2.75 15.46
N HIS A 311 -2.16 -1.89 16.07
CA HIS A 311 -3.27 -1.20 15.39
C HIS A 311 -2.92 0.19 14.80
N ASP A 312 -1.63 0.56 14.78
CA ASP A 312 -1.17 1.85 14.27
C ASP A 312 -1.15 1.93 12.73
N LEU A 313 -0.79 3.11 12.21
CA LEU A 313 -0.87 3.44 10.78
C LEU A 313 0.00 2.55 9.88
N LEU A 314 1.15 2.10 10.39
CA LEU A 314 2.14 1.38 9.59
C LEU A 314 2.01 -0.14 9.72
N ALA A 315 1.16 -0.61 10.62
CA ALA A 315 0.85 -2.01 10.81
C ALA A 315 0.39 -2.68 9.51
N HIS A 316 0.95 -3.85 9.20
CA HIS A 316 0.66 -4.52 7.94
C HIS A 316 -0.77 -5.09 7.91
N HIS A 317 -1.33 -5.49 9.05
CA HIS A 317 -2.73 -5.92 9.17
C HIS A 317 -3.72 -4.81 8.80
N ARG A 318 -3.35 -3.56 9.10
CA ARG A 318 -4.15 -2.39 8.70
C ARG A 318 -4.08 -2.11 7.21
N ARG A 319 -2.94 -2.40 6.57
CA ARG A 319 -2.66 -2.10 5.16
C ARG A 319 -3.10 -3.23 4.21
N TRP A 320 -4.31 -3.72 4.42
CA TRP A 320 -4.92 -4.79 3.61
C TRP A 320 -5.90 -4.23 2.57
N ASP A 321 -5.56 -4.38 1.29
CA ASP A 321 -6.43 -4.00 0.17
C ASP A 321 -7.33 -5.17 -0.24
N TYR A 322 -8.52 -5.24 0.35
CA TYR A 322 -9.53 -6.26 0.04
C TYR A 322 -10.22 -6.04 -1.33
N LEU A 323 -9.96 -4.93 -2.01
CA LEU A 323 -10.48 -4.67 -3.37
C LEU A 323 -9.53 -5.14 -4.47
N PHE A 324 -8.29 -5.52 -4.14
CA PHE A 324 -7.37 -6.14 -5.08
C PHE A 324 -7.97 -7.43 -5.65
N GLU A 325 -8.17 -7.52 -6.97
CA GLU A 325 -8.95 -8.60 -7.63
C GLU A 325 -8.58 -10.03 -7.18
N PRO A 326 -7.29 -10.41 -7.04
CA PRO A 326 -6.93 -11.72 -6.51
C PRO A 326 -7.48 -11.99 -5.10
N ILE A 327 -7.51 -10.98 -4.24
CA ILE A 327 -8.05 -11.08 -2.87
C ILE A 327 -9.58 -11.04 -2.92
N ARG A 328 -10.16 -10.08 -3.65
CA ARG A 328 -11.62 -9.91 -3.76
C ARG A 328 -12.32 -11.16 -4.30
N ALA A 329 -11.68 -11.88 -5.21
CA ALA A 329 -12.20 -13.12 -5.78
C ALA A 329 -12.41 -14.25 -4.75
N PHE A 330 -11.78 -14.18 -3.58
CA PHE A 330 -12.04 -15.13 -2.47
C PHE A 330 -13.26 -14.74 -1.63
N GLY A 331 -13.81 -13.53 -1.79
CA GLY A 331 -14.98 -13.07 -1.06
C GLY A 331 -14.68 -12.13 0.12
N PHE A 332 -13.46 -11.60 0.22
CA PHE A 332 -13.17 -10.50 1.15
C PHE A 332 -13.94 -9.25 0.73
N VAL A 333 -14.61 -8.61 1.70
CA VAL A 333 -15.43 -7.40 1.49
C VAL A 333 -15.13 -6.31 2.53
N SER A 334 -14.18 -6.57 3.42
CA SER A 334 -13.89 -5.81 4.63
C SER A 334 -12.47 -6.12 5.12
N ASN A 335 -12.01 -5.42 6.16
CA ASN A 335 -10.75 -5.71 6.83
C ASN A 335 -11.01 -6.10 8.30
N ALA A 336 -11.23 -7.40 8.53
CA ALA A 336 -11.37 -7.97 9.88
C ALA A 336 -10.10 -7.73 10.73
N ALA A 337 -8.94 -7.69 10.09
CA ALA A 337 -7.64 -7.57 10.73
C ALA A 337 -7.21 -6.12 11.01
N ARG A 338 -8.05 -5.13 10.72
CA ARG A 338 -7.70 -3.70 10.74
C ARG A 338 -7.02 -3.18 12.01
N TYR A 339 -7.32 -3.79 13.15
CA TYR A 339 -6.80 -3.42 14.48
C TYR A 339 -6.17 -4.64 15.18
N SER A 340 -5.57 -5.54 14.42
CA SER A 340 -4.98 -6.76 14.97
C SER A 340 -3.63 -6.50 15.61
N TYR A 341 -3.17 -7.49 16.34
CA TYR A 341 -1.88 -7.48 17.01
C TYR A 341 -1.16 -8.79 16.78
N ASP A 342 0.13 -8.71 16.52
CA ASP A 342 1.05 -9.83 16.63
C ASP A 342 1.83 -9.68 17.94
N LEU A 343 1.42 -10.45 18.96
CA LEU A 343 1.98 -10.41 20.30
C LEU A 343 3.07 -11.47 20.46
N VAL A 344 4.28 -11.02 20.77
CA VAL A 344 5.47 -11.88 20.81
C VAL A 344 6.09 -11.84 22.21
N PRO A 345 6.08 -12.94 22.96
CA PRO A 345 6.82 -13.04 24.22
C PRO A 345 8.33 -12.79 24.05
N VAL A 346 8.90 -12.03 24.98
CA VAL A 346 10.33 -11.68 24.98
C VAL A 346 10.97 -11.90 26.35
N ASP A 347 12.28 -12.09 26.37
CA ASP A 347 13.03 -12.13 27.63
C ASP A 347 13.29 -10.73 28.22
N ALA A 348 14.09 -10.70 29.30
CA ALA A 348 14.46 -9.46 29.98
C ALA A 348 15.27 -8.49 29.10
N ALA A 349 16.00 -8.99 28.09
CA ALA A 349 16.77 -8.18 27.15
C ALA A 349 15.93 -7.74 25.94
N GLY A 350 14.72 -8.30 25.76
CA GLY A 350 13.86 -8.05 24.61
C GLY A 350 14.12 -8.99 23.44
N ALA A 351 14.91 -10.05 23.62
CA ALA A 351 15.07 -11.08 22.60
C ALA A 351 13.77 -11.88 22.47
N MET A 352 13.37 -12.22 21.24
CA MET A 352 12.17 -13.03 20.94
C MET A 352 12.47 -14.53 20.87
N SER A 353 13.74 -14.88 20.68
CA SER A 353 14.21 -16.25 20.44
C SER A 353 15.51 -16.54 21.19
N LYS A 354 15.78 -17.82 21.42
CA LYS A 354 17.01 -18.38 21.94
C LYS A 354 17.50 -19.46 20.97
N GLY A 355 18.38 -19.07 20.05
CA GLY A 355 19.00 -19.99 19.08
C GLY A 355 18.44 -19.79 17.67
N ASP A 356 18.30 -20.89 16.93
CA ASP A 356 17.92 -20.87 15.52
C ASP A 356 16.44 -20.56 15.32
N GLU A 357 16.14 -19.36 14.80
CA GLU A 357 14.79 -18.84 14.54
C GLU A 357 14.00 -19.63 13.49
N ALA A 358 14.66 -20.48 12.69
CA ALA A 358 13.95 -21.38 11.79
C ALA A 358 13.10 -22.41 12.55
N ARG A 359 13.54 -22.82 13.75
CA ARG A 359 12.86 -23.80 14.61
C ARG A 359 11.88 -23.09 15.55
N ASN A 360 10.65 -23.59 15.61
CA ASN A 360 9.62 -23.01 16.48
C ASN A 360 10.04 -23.03 17.95
N GLU A 361 10.69 -24.10 18.39
CA GLU A 361 11.12 -24.32 19.78
C GLU A 361 12.19 -23.33 20.26
N SER A 362 12.86 -22.63 19.34
CA SER A 362 13.80 -21.57 19.70
C SER A 362 13.07 -20.29 20.10
N TRP A 363 11.80 -20.09 19.72
CA TRP A 363 11.04 -18.89 20.07
C TRP A 363 10.53 -18.95 21.50
N ILE A 364 10.74 -17.88 22.26
CA ILE A 364 10.35 -17.80 23.68
C ILE A 364 8.84 -17.98 23.84
N GLY A 365 8.07 -17.46 22.88
CA GLY A 365 6.62 -17.55 22.89
C GLY A 365 6.06 -18.89 22.46
N PHE A 366 6.81 -19.78 21.80
CA PHE A 366 6.23 -21.01 21.28
C PHE A 366 5.70 -21.88 22.42
N ARG A 367 4.43 -22.28 22.31
CA ARG A 367 3.64 -22.97 23.35
C ARG A 367 3.42 -22.18 24.64
N ALA A 368 3.66 -20.87 24.66
CA ALA A 368 3.27 -20.02 25.77
C ALA A 368 1.73 -19.99 25.91
N PRO A 369 1.18 -20.00 27.14
CA PRO A 369 -0.27 -20.03 27.34
C PRO A 369 -0.97 -18.78 26.77
N VAL A 370 -2.07 -19.02 26.06
CA VAL A 370 -3.00 -17.97 25.61
C VAL A 370 -4.23 -18.00 26.51
N VAL A 371 -4.67 -16.82 26.96
CA VAL A 371 -5.81 -16.66 27.85
C VAL A 371 -6.95 -15.87 27.20
N ALA A 372 -8.19 -16.15 27.62
CA ALA A 372 -9.34 -15.35 27.22
C ALA A 372 -9.22 -13.93 27.82
N PRO A 373 -9.28 -12.86 27.01
CA PRO A 373 -9.14 -11.47 27.46
C PRO A 373 -10.35 -11.00 28.27
N ALA A 374 -11.53 -11.55 27.97
CA ALA A 374 -12.78 -11.31 28.68
C ALA A 374 -13.64 -12.58 28.71
N ALA A 375 -14.71 -12.58 29.51
CA ALA A 375 -15.66 -13.69 29.54
C ALA A 375 -16.46 -13.77 28.23
N GLY A 376 -16.87 -14.97 27.84
CA GLY A 376 -17.61 -15.17 26.59
C GLY A 376 -17.88 -16.64 26.29
N THR A 377 -18.34 -16.93 25.08
CA THR A 377 -18.62 -18.29 24.58
C THR A 377 -17.73 -18.59 23.39
N VAL A 378 -17.13 -19.78 23.34
CA VAL A 378 -16.35 -20.24 22.18
C VAL A 378 -17.31 -20.56 21.03
N VAL A 379 -17.19 -19.82 19.92
CA VAL A 379 -18.11 -19.90 18.76
C VAL A 379 -17.45 -20.40 17.48
N ALA A 380 -16.12 -20.48 17.44
CA ALA A 380 -15.39 -21.21 16.41
C ALA A 380 -14.07 -21.77 16.96
N LEU A 381 -13.65 -22.93 16.46
CA LEU A 381 -12.42 -23.60 16.89
C LEU A 381 -11.85 -24.47 15.76
N THR A 382 -10.55 -24.31 15.49
CA THR A 382 -9.72 -25.19 14.66
C THR A 382 -8.42 -25.46 15.42
N ASP A 383 -7.99 -26.72 15.55
CA ASP A 383 -6.86 -27.09 16.43
C ASP A 383 -6.03 -28.29 15.90
N ASP A 384 -6.18 -28.63 14.62
CA ASP A 384 -5.55 -29.79 14.00
C ASP A 384 -4.48 -29.46 12.95
N GLN A 385 -4.30 -28.19 12.58
CA GLN A 385 -3.24 -27.78 11.66
C GLN A 385 -1.87 -27.87 12.33
N LEU A 386 -0.85 -28.25 11.57
CA LEU A 386 0.52 -28.35 12.05
C LEU A 386 1.14 -26.96 12.22
N ASP A 387 2.14 -26.84 13.10
CA ASP A 387 2.93 -25.62 13.29
C ASP A 387 4.01 -25.47 12.20
N ASP A 388 3.65 -25.65 10.93
CA ASP A 388 4.59 -25.67 9.81
C ASP A 388 4.49 -24.45 8.89
N ARG A 389 3.70 -23.43 9.30
CA ARG A 389 3.53 -22.14 8.62
C ARG A 389 2.94 -22.27 7.22
N LYS A 390 2.06 -23.25 7.03
CA LYS A 390 1.38 -23.52 5.77
C LYS A 390 -0.13 -23.52 5.94
N PHE A 391 -0.78 -23.19 4.84
CA PHE A 391 -2.21 -23.37 4.63
C PHE A 391 -2.46 -23.53 3.13
N GLU A 392 -3.61 -24.10 2.77
CA GLU A 392 -3.99 -24.29 1.37
C GLU A 392 -4.79 -23.09 0.86
N ILE A 393 -4.27 -22.40 -0.17
CA ILE A 393 -4.94 -21.25 -0.79
C ILE A 393 -6.33 -21.63 -1.32
N ALA A 394 -6.47 -22.87 -1.82
CA ALA A 394 -7.74 -23.37 -2.34
C ALA A 394 -8.87 -23.36 -1.30
N ASP A 395 -8.54 -23.49 -0.02
CA ASP A 395 -9.52 -23.51 1.06
C ASP A 395 -10.06 -22.12 1.42
N LEU A 396 -9.40 -21.04 0.99
CA LEU A 396 -9.90 -19.66 1.19
C LEU A 396 -11.28 -19.44 0.56
N LYS A 397 -11.62 -20.17 -0.52
CA LYS A 397 -12.95 -20.10 -1.14
C LYS A 397 -14.06 -20.68 -0.25
N ARG A 398 -13.70 -21.52 0.72
CA ARG A 398 -14.63 -22.18 1.65
C ARG A 398 -14.66 -21.47 2.99
N ASP A 399 -13.48 -21.10 3.50
CA ASP A 399 -13.30 -20.43 4.78
C ASP A 399 -12.14 -19.43 4.69
N LEU A 400 -12.47 -18.14 4.66
CA LEU A 400 -11.48 -17.05 4.68
C LEU A 400 -10.56 -17.12 5.91
N MET A 401 -11.02 -17.72 7.00
CA MET A 401 -10.28 -17.82 8.25
C MET A 401 -9.24 -18.95 8.25
N VAL A 402 -9.10 -19.71 7.16
CA VAL A 402 -8.06 -20.76 7.06
C VAL A 402 -6.65 -20.17 7.12
N VAL A 403 -6.47 -18.92 6.68
CA VAL A 403 -5.20 -18.18 6.75
C VAL A 403 -4.68 -18.05 8.18
N TYR A 404 -5.59 -17.99 9.16
CA TYR A 404 -5.27 -17.89 10.58
C TYR A 404 -4.82 -19.20 11.23
N GLY A 405 -4.87 -20.32 10.50
CA GLY A 405 -4.46 -21.62 11.02
C GLY A 405 -5.35 -22.16 12.13
N ASN A 406 -4.74 -22.75 13.15
CA ASN A 406 -5.46 -23.09 14.38
C ASN A 406 -5.93 -21.81 15.06
N ARG A 407 -7.21 -21.77 15.39
CA ARG A 407 -7.86 -20.57 15.89
C ARG A 407 -8.93 -20.88 16.91
N ILE A 408 -9.18 -19.91 17.77
CA ILE A 408 -10.34 -19.86 18.66
C ILE A 408 -11.04 -18.53 18.43
N VAL A 409 -12.37 -18.53 18.39
CA VAL A 409 -13.17 -17.30 18.38
C VAL A 409 -14.09 -17.30 19.58
N ILE A 410 -14.07 -16.21 20.36
CA ILE A 410 -14.90 -16.00 21.54
C ILE A 410 -15.90 -14.88 21.25
N ASP A 411 -17.19 -15.17 21.38
CA ASP A 411 -18.27 -14.19 21.41
C ASP A 411 -18.46 -13.67 22.84
N HIS A 412 -18.32 -12.36 23.04
CA HIS A 412 -18.52 -11.71 24.34
C HIS A 412 -19.99 -11.39 24.66
N GLY A 413 -20.93 -11.71 23.76
CA GLY A 413 -22.36 -11.51 23.93
C GLY A 413 -22.82 -10.05 23.77
N ASN A 414 -21.95 -9.19 23.24
CA ASN A 414 -22.15 -7.75 23.14
C ASN A 414 -21.80 -7.21 21.73
N GLY A 415 -21.70 -8.09 20.73
CA GLY A 415 -21.29 -7.76 19.36
C GLY A 415 -19.78 -7.55 19.18
N GLU A 416 -18.96 -7.93 20.17
CA GLU A 416 -17.51 -8.02 20.05
C GLU A 416 -17.07 -9.50 20.06
N PHE A 417 -16.22 -9.85 19.10
CA PHE A 417 -15.66 -11.20 18.96
C PHE A 417 -14.14 -11.12 19.01
N SER A 418 -13.54 -11.81 19.97
CA SER A 418 -12.07 -11.98 20.00
C SER A 418 -11.68 -13.19 19.15
N VAL A 419 -10.73 -12.99 18.25
CA VAL A 419 -10.10 -14.05 17.45
C VAL A 419 -8.67 -14.25 17.93
N PHE A 420 -8.31 -15.51 18.18
CA PHE A 420 -6.95 -15.96 18.50
C PHE A 420 -6.51 -16.85 17.35
N ALA A 421 -5.41 -16.51 16.71
CA ALA A 421 -4.92 -17.19 15.52
C ALA A 421 -3.48 -17.67 15.70
N HIS A 422 -3.03 -18.51 14.76
CA HIS A 422 -1.72 -19.15 14.76
C HIS A 422 -1.47 -19.99 16.02
N LEU A 423 -2.52 -20.59 16.60
CA LEU A 423 -2.38 -21.41 17.81
C LEU A 423 -1.59 -22.68 17.54
N ALA A 424 -0.96 -23.21 18.61
CA ALA A 424 -0.16 -24.42 18.51
C ALA A 424 -1.01 -25.64 18.17
N HIS A 425 -0.46 -26.57 17.40
CA HIS A 425 -1.12 -27.81 17.05
C HIS A 425 -1.58 -28.57 18.30
N ARG A 426 -2.89 -28.91 18.35
CA ARG A 426 -3.53 -29.62 19.46
C ARG A 426 -3.32 -28.95 20.82
N SER A 427 -3.39 -27.62 20.85
CA SER A 427 -3.17 -26.84 22.06
C SER A 427 -4.44 -26.39 22.76
N ALA A 428 -5.60 -26.42 22.08
CA ALA A 428 -6.85 -25.93 22.62
C ALA A 428 -7.20 -26.62 23.95
N LYS A 429 -7.65 -25.82 24.91
CA LYS A 429 -8.09 -26.24 26.25
C LYS A 429 -9.60 -26.08 26.45
N VAL A 430 -10.30 -25.72 25.39
CA VAL A 430 -11.74 -25.46 25.33
C VAL A 430 -12.33 -26.16 24.11
N LYS A 431 -13.66 -26.28 24.10
CA LYS A 431 -14.45 -26.84 23.02
C LYS A 431 -15.44 -25.80 22.50
N LEU A 432 -15.94 -26.03 21.28
CA LEU A 432 -17.04 -25.23 20.74
C LEU A 432 -18.24 -25.25 21.70
N GLY A 433 -18.78 -24.08 22.02
CA GLY A 433 -19.89 -23.89 22.96
C GLY A 433 -19.47 -23.69 24.41
N ASP A 434 -18.19 -23.86 24.77
CA ASP A 434 -17.73 -23.63 26.14
C ASP A 434 -17.85 -22.16 26.53
N ARG A 435 -18.28 -21.90 27.76
CA ARG A 435 -18.17 -20.58 28.39
C ARG A 435 -16.82 -20.42 29.06
N VAL A 436 -16.16 -19.31 28.78
CA VAL A 436 -14.85 -18.96 29.36
C VAL A 436 -14.95 -17.72 30.23
N ARG A 437 -14.05 -17.62 31.21
CA ARG A 437 -13.87 -16.42 32.05
C ARG A 437 -12.60 -15.68 31.65
N ALA A 438 -12.54 -14.38 31.92
CA ALA A 438 -11.31 -13.61 31.73
C ALA A 438 -10.12 -14.27 32.45
N GLY A 439 -8.97 -14.36 31.77
CA GLY A 439 -7.75 -14.98 32.28
C GLY A 439 -7.72 -16.51 32.23
N GLN A 440 -8.80 -17.19 31.83
CA GLN A 440 -8.82 -18.63 31.62
C GLN A 440 -7.90 -19.01 30.45
N VAL A 441 -7.03 -20.01 30.64
CA VAL A 441 -6.20 -20.55 29.56
C VAL A 441 -7.08 -21.27 28.54
N ILE A 442 -6.96 -20.90 27.27
CA ILE A 442 -7.78 -21.44 26.17
C ILE A 442 -6.96 -22.21 25.14
N GLY A 443 -5.65 -21.98 25.09
CA GLY A 443 -4.75 -22.61 24.13
C GLY A 443 -3.31 -22.20 24.36
N ALA A 444 -2.46 -22.36 23.34
CA ALA A 444 -1.09 -21.90 23.39
C ALA A 444 -0.65 -21.29 22.06
N ILE A 445 0.33 -20.39 22.11
CA ILE A 445 0.94 -19.77 20.92
C ILE A 445 1.60 -20.84 20.06
N GLY A 446 1.36 -20.79 18.75
CA GLY A 446 1.93 -21.70 17.77
C GLY A 446 2.50 -20.98 16.56
N ALA A 447 2.57 -21.71 15.45
CA ALA A 447 2.99 -21.21 14.14
C ALA A 447 2.22 -21.89 13.00
N SER A 448 0.94 -22.20 13.25
CA SER A 448 0.03 -22.77 12.24
C SER A 448 -0.49 -21.70 11.27
N GLY A 449 -0.99 -22.11 10.10
CA GLY A 449 -1.53 -21.19 9.09
C GLY A 449 -0.44 -20.33 8.45
N SER A 450 -0.75 -19.07 8.15
CA SER A 450 0.19 -18.15 7.46
C SER A 450 1.20 -17.47 8.38
N ALA A 451 1.44 -17.98 9.59
CA ALA A 451 2.35 -17.35 10.56
C ALA A 451 3.77 -17.24 9.99
N MET A 452 4.40 -16.07 10.11
CA MET A 452 5.82 -15.91 9.71
C MET A 452 6.78 -16.58 10.69
N PHE A 453 6.41 -16.61 11.97
CA PHE A 453 7.14 -17.18 13.10
C PHE A 453 6.18 -17.37 14.28
N PRO A 454 6.55 -18.04 15.38
CA PRO A 454 5.69 -18.17 16.56
C PRO A 454 5.30 -16.84 17.24
N HIS A 455 4.02 -16.48 17.19
CA HIS A 455 3.41 -15.33 17.86
C HIS A 455 1.90 -15.56 18.05
N LEU A 456 1.26 -14.80 18.94
CA LEU A 456 -0.21 -14.76 18.97
C LEU A 456 -0.69 -13.64 18.06
N HIS A 457 -1.41 -13.99 17.01
CA HIS A 457 -2.25 -13.03 16.32
C HIS A 457 -3.59 -12.89 17.05
N TYR A 458 -3.91 -11.67 17.49
CA TYR A 458 -5.14 -11.34 18.19
C TYR A 458 -5.87 -10.21 17.48
N GLN A 459 -7.19 -10.33 17.32
CA GLN A 459 -8.02 -9.22 16.83
C GLN A 459 -9.39 -9.21 17.48
N LEU A 460 -9.99 -8.02 17.54
CA LEU A 460 -11.40 -7.81 17.91
C LEU A 460 -12.19 -7.49 16.64
N GLN A 461 -13.35 -8.09 16.47
CA GLN A 461 -14.17 -7.90 15.26
C GLN A 461 -15.67 -7.98 15.54
N THR A 462 -16.47 -7.56 14.55
CA THR A 462 -17.94 -7.41 14.64
C THR A 462 -18.75 -8.70 14.53
N SER A 463 -18.17 -9.81 14.05
CA SER A 463 -18.82 -11.13 13.96
C SER A 463 -17.78 -12.24 14.01
N ALA A 464 -18.15 -13.52 14.04
CA ALA A 464 -17.19 -14.64 14.05
C ALA A 464 -16.57 -14.98 12.67
N THR A 465 -16.91 -14.24 11.60
CA THR A 465 -16.57 -14.59 10.21
C THR A 465 -15.37 -13.80 9.68
N GLY A 466 -14.74 -14.29 8.59
CA GLY A 466 -13.66 -13.57 7.90
C GLY A 466 -14.10 -12.35 7.09
N THR A 467 -15.42 -12.18 6.91
CA THR A 467 -16.03 -10.97 6.33
C THR A 467 -16.44 -9.95 7.39
N ALA A 468 -16.05 -10.15 8.65
CA ALA A 468 -16.28 -9.18 9.71
C ALA A 468 -15.47 -7.90 9.45
N GLU A 469 -15.86 -6.83 10.12
CA GLU A 469 -15.03 -5.63 10.22
C GLU A 469 -14.31 -5.60 11.58
N GLY A 470 -13.03 -5.23 11.55
CA GLY A 470 -12.21 -5.09 12.75
C GLY A 470 -12.69 -3.94 13.64
N LEU A 471 -12.50 -4.12 14.95
CA LEU A 471 -12.84 -3.15 15.99
C LEU A 471 -11.57 -2.73 16.73
N PRO A 472 -11.43 -1.45 17.11
CA PRO A 472 -10.37 -1.04 18.03
C PRO A 472 -10.43 -1.82 19.34
N SER A 473 -9.28 -2.09 19.95
CA SER A 473 -9.22 -2.78 21.24
C SER A 473 -8.27 -2.11 22.22
N TYR A 474 -8.75 -1.94 23.44
CA TYR A 474 -8.05 -1.32 24.56
C TYR A 474 -7.95 -2.33 25.70
N PHE A 475 -6.74 -2.55 26.19
CA PHE A 475 -6.45 -3.53 27.23
C PHE A 475 -6.33 -2.88 28.60
N GLU A 476 -6.83 -3.57 29.62
CA GLU A 476 -6.78 -3.15 31.01
C GLU A 476 -5.54 -3.68 31.73
N ALA A 477 -5.05 -2.90 32.69
CA ALA A 477 -4.10 -3.31 33.73
C ALA A 477 -2.77 -3.94 33.24
N PHE A 478 -2.10 -3.30 32.27
CA PHE A 478 -0.77 -3.69 31.80
C PHE A 478 0.30 -2.64 32.15
N THR A 479 1.57 -3.02 32.04
CA THR A 479 2.70 -2.09 32.18
C THR A 479 3.35 -1.84 30.84
N ARG A 480 3.50 -0.58 30.46
CA ARG A 480 4.30 -0.15 29.30
C ARG A 480 5.74 0.10 29.72
N ILE A 481 6.70 -0.49 29.02
CA ILE A 481 8.13 -0.45 29.35
C ILE A 481 8.87 0.33 28.25
N ARG A 482 9.40 1.50 28.60
CA ARG A 482 10.21 2.37 27.72
C ARG A 482 11.62 2.51 28.29
N GLY A 483 12.49 1.55 27.95
CA GLY A 483 13.80 1.41 28.59
C GLY A 483 13.66 1.18 30.10
N LYS A 484 14.24 2.08 30.91
CA LYS A 484 14.13 2.03 32.39
C LYS A 484 12.77 2.50 32.91
N ARG A 485 12.00 3.26 32.11
CA ARG A 485 10.71 3.81 32.54
C ARG A 485 9.63 2.74 32.43
N ARG A 486 8.89 2.55 33.52
CA ARG A 486 7.75 1.64 33.60
C ARG A 486 6.51 2.44 33.93
N VAL A 487 5.48 2.34 33.09
CA VAL A 487 4.23 3.09 33.23
C VAL A 487 3.08 2.09 33.33
N VAL A 488 2.38 2.10 34.46
CA VAL A 488 1.16 1.29 34.63
C VAL A 488 0.05 1.96 33.83
N VAL A 489 -0.57 1.19 32.93
CA VAL A 489 -1.68 1.60 32.09
C VAL A 489 -2.95 0.97 32.64
N THR A 490 -3.91 1.80 33.05
CA THR A 490 -5.19 1.31 33.60
C THR A 490 -6.06 0.73 32.50
N SER A 491 -6.18 1.44 31.39
CA SER A 491 -6.82 1.02 30.15
C SER A 491 -6.16 1.78 29.01
N GLY A 492 -5.81 1.10 27.93
CA GLY A 492 -5.21 1.78 26.80
C GLY A 492 -4.90 0.85 25.64
N GLN A 493 -4.60 1.47 24.52
CA GLN A 493 -4.17 0.77 23.33
C GLN A 493 -2.72 0.31 23.44
N ILE A 494 -2.26 -0.55 22.54
CA ILE A 494 -0.87 -0.99 22.44
C ILE A 494 -0.42 -0.88 20.97
N ASP A 495 0.73 -0.28 20.71
CA ASP A 495 1.17 0.05 19.35
C ASP A 495 2.38 -0.79 18.91
N SER A 496 2.64 -0.88 17.60
CA SER A 496 3.81 -1.61 17.08
C SER A 496 5.12 -1.10 17.70
N GLY A 497 6.01 -2.01 18.04
CA GLY A 497 7.30 -1.74 18.67
C GLY A 497 7.24 -1.47 20.17
N GLU A 498 6.06 -1.42 20.79
CA GLU A 498 5.97 -1.27 22.23
C GLU A 498 6.36 -2.55 22.97
N ILE A 499 7.11 -2.40 24.06
CA ILE A 499 7.32 -3.47 25.03
C ILE A 499 6.31 -3.28 26.16
N ILE A 500 5.50 -4.29 26.39
CA ILE A 500 4.47 -4.32 27.41
C ILE A 500 4.66 -5.52 28.33
N GLU A 501 4.05 -5.47 29.51
CA GLU A 501 4.03 -6.58 30.44
C GLU A 501 2.64 -6.72 31.06
N SER A 502 2.09 -7.92 30.91
CA SER A 502 0.84 -8.34 31.53
C SER A 502 1.10 -9.02 32.87
N LYS A 503 0.17 -8.87 33.81
CA LYS A 503 0.24 -9.49 35.15
C LYS A 503 -0.02 -11.00 35.15
#